data_AF-A0A0X9RLQ0-F1
#
_entry.id   AF-A0A0X9RLQ0-F1
#
_cell.length_a   1.000
_cell.length_b   1.000
_cell.length_c   1.000
_cell.angle_alpha   90.00
_cell.angle_beta   90.00
_cell.angle_gamma   90.00
#
_symmetry.space_group_name_H-M   'P 1'
#
loop_
_entity.id
_entity.type
_entity.pdbx_description
1 polymer ?
#
loop_
_entity_poly.entity_id
_entity_poly.type
_entity_poly.pdbx_seq_one_letter_code
_entity_poly.pdbx_strand_id
1 'polypeptide(L)'
;FETFGNSIICLFEITTSAGWDGLLNPILNSGDCGNPGIGIVFFCSYIIISFLIVVNMYIAIILENFNVATEESGEPLCEDDFEMFYE
;
A
#
# COMPACT_ATOMS: atom_id res chain seq x y z
N PHE A 1 12.87 18.35 -1.79
CA PHE A 1 13.90 17.42 -1.30
C PHE A 1 15.05 18.12 -0.56
N GLU A 2 14.86 19.34 -0.03
CA GLU A 2 15.94 20.10 0.61
C GLU A 2 16.20 19.69 2.06
N THR A 3 15.16 19.24 2.76
CA THR A 3 15.27 18.75 4.14
C THR A 3 14.72 17.34 4.23
N PHE A 4 15.21 16.58 5.21
CA PHE A 4 14.76 15.20 5.43
C PHE A 4 13.25 15.12 5.65
N GLY A 5 12.70 15.97 6.53
CA GLY A 5 11.25 16.00 6.82
C GLY A 5 10.41 16.31 5.59
N ASN A 6 10.77 17.34 4.81
CA ASN A 6 10.02 17.70 3.60
C ASN A 6 10.09 16.60 2.53
N SER A 7 11.21 15.86 2.49
CA SER A 7 11.37 14.73 1.57
C SER A 7 10.49 13.55 1.97
N ILE A 8 10.39 13.24 3.26
CA ILE A 8 9.51 12.17 3.76
C ILE A 8 8.03 12.50 3.49
N ILE A 9 7.60 13.74 3.73
CA ILE A 9 6.23 14.16 3.45
C ILE A 9 5.90 14.03 1.96
N CYS A 10 6.82 14.48 1.09
CA CYS A 10 6.68 14.33 -0.36
C CYS A 10 6.55 12.86 -0.79
N LEU A 11 7.41 11.98 -0.27
CA LEU A 11 7.36 10.53 -0.57
C LEU A 11 6.06 9.88 -0.06
N PHE A 12 5.57 10.30 1.11
CA PHE A 12 4.28 9.86 1.64
C PHE A 12 3.11 10.28 0.74
N GLU A 13 3.11 11.51 0.23
CA GLU A 13 2.09 11.98 -0.72
C GLU A 13 2.09 11.13 -2.00
N ILE A 14 3.26 10.91 -2.60
CA ILE A 14 3.42 10.11 -3.82
C ILE A 14 3.00 8.64 -3.61
N THR A 15 3.11 8.10 -2.39
CA THR A 15 2.68 6.73 -2.06
C THR A 15 1.17 6.54 -2.27
N THR A 16 0.38 7.61 -2.13
CA THR A 16 -1.06 7.60 -2.42
C THR A 16 -1.39 7.93 -3.87
N SER A 17 -0.37 8.07 -4.73
CA SER A 17 -0.47 8.55 -6.12
C SER A 17 -1.09 9.95 -6.28
N ALA A 18 -1.11 10.74 -5.21
CA ALA A 18 -1.54 12.14 -5.25
C ALA A 18 -0.38 13.04 -5.67
N GLY A 19 -0.67 14.07 -6.50
CA GLY A 19 0.24 15.18 -6.77
C GLY A 19 1.57 14.84 -7.48
N TRP A 20 1.76 13.60 -7.95
CA TRP A 20 3.02 13.15 -8.55
C TRP A 20 3.36 13.91 -9.84
N ASP A 21 2.36 14.38 -10.59
CA ASP A 21 2.49 15.19 -11.79
C ASP A 21 3.02 16.60 -11.47
N GLY A 22 2.49 17.21 -10.42
CA GLY A 22 2.96 18.50 -9.90
C GLY A 22 4.39 18.45 -9.38
N LEU A 23 4.82 17.29 -8.85
CA LEU A 23 6.18 17.04 -8.38
C LEU A 23 7.15 16.71 -9.53
N LEU A 24 6.67 16.09 -10.61
CA LEU A 24 7.49 15.75 -11.77
C LEU A 24 7.80 16.97 -12.65
N ASN A 25 6.86 17.90 -12.82
CA ASN A 25 7.03 19.10 -13.63
C ASN A 25 8.27 19.96 -13.30
N PRO A 26 8.57 20.30 -12.03
CA PRO A 26 9.77 21.06 -11.70
C PRO A 26 11.06 20.25 -11.88
N ILE A 27 11.00 18.91 -11.89
CA ILE A 27 12.16 18.03 -12.14
C ILE A 27 12.47 17.94 -13.64
N LEU A 28 11.45 18.04 -14.49
CA LEU A 28 11.57 18.08 -15.95
C LEU A 28 12.02 19.45 -16.46
N ASN A 29 11.67 20.53 -15.75
CA ASN A 29 12.08 21.87 -16.10
C ASN A 29 13.55 22.10 -15.70
N SER A 30 14.37 22.35 -16.71
CA SER A 30 15.82 22.54 -16.63
C SER A 30 16.22 23.87 -15.96
N GLY A 31 15.85 24.06 -14.70
CA GLY A 31 16.32 25.14 -13.82
C GLY A 31 17.30 24.59 -12.77
N ASP A 32 18.57 24.97 -12.91
CA ASP A 32 19.72 24.76 -12.02
C ASP A 32 19.98 23.35 -11.44
N CYS A 33 20.14 22.38 -12.36
CA CYS A 33 20.97 21.17 -12.22
C CYS A 33 20.32 19.87 -11.68
N GLY A 34 19.11 19.51 -12.15
CA GLY A 34 18.59 18.13 -12.11
C GLY A 34 18.76 17.40 -13.44
N ASN A 35 19.06 16.09 -13.44
CA ASN A 35 19.02 15.27 -14.66
C ASN A 35 17.59 14.72 -14.87
N PRO A 36 16.84 15.18 -15.90
CA PRO A 36 15.45 14.77 -16.12
C PRO A 36 15.31 13.26 -16.25
N GLY A 37 16.28 12.58 -16.88
CA GLY A 37 16.23 11.12 -17.06
C GLY A 37 16.30 10.36 -15.74
N ILE A 38 17.17 10.78 -14.82
CA ILE A 38 17.31 10.14 -13.50
C ILE A 38 16.07 10.45 -12.63
N GLY A 39 15.56 11.68 -12.71
CA GLY A 39 14.35 12.09 -11.99
C GLY A 39 13.12 11.27 -12.38
N ILE A 40 12.88 11.10 -13.68
CA ILE A 40 11.78 10.26 -14.20
C ILE A 40 11.93 8.82 -13.69
N VAL A 41 13.12 8.22 -13.84
CA VAL A 41 13.35 6.82 -13.43
C VAL A 41 13.14 6.65 -11.93
N PHE A 42 13.62 7.58 -11.10
CA PHE A 42 13.42 7.53 -9.65
C PHE A 42 11.92 7.58 -9.28
N PHE A 43 11.17 8.55 -9.80
CA PHE A 43 9.76 8.69 -9.49
C PHE A 43 8.91 7.54 -10.04
N CYS A 44 9.14 7.12 -11.28
CA CYS A 44 8.41 6.00 -11.86
C CYS A 44 8.70 4.68 -11.13
N SER A 45 9.97 4.39 -10.82
CA SER A 45 10.31 3.18 -10.05
C SER A 45 9.73 3.22 -8.63
N TYR A 46 9.77 4.37 -7.95
CA TYR A 46 9.16 4.54 -6.63
C TYR A 46 7.66 4.29 -6.66
N ILE A 47 6.92 4.89 -7.61
CA ILE A 47 5.47 4.68 -7.74
C ILE A 47 5.14 3.21 -7.99
N ILE A 48 5.87 2.55 -8.91
CA ILE A 48 5.64 1.13 -9.23
C ILE A 48 5.89 0.25 -7.99
N ILE A 49 7.02 0.43 -7.32
CA ILE A 49 7.37 -0.37 -6.12
C ILE A 49 6.36 -0.13 -4.99
N SER A 50 6.03 1.13 -4.70
CA SER A 50 5.06 1.47 -3.66
C SER A 50 3.68 0.88 -3.95
N PHE A 51 3.21 0.93 -5.21
CA PHE A 51 1.95 0.34 -5.61
C PHE A 51 1.95 -1.19 -5.42
N LEU A 52 3.02 -1.88 -5.83
CA LEU A 52 3.16 -3.32 -5.64
C LEU A 52 3.15 -3.71 -4.15
N ILE A 53 3.83 -2.93 -3.30
CA ILE A 53 3.83 -3.18 -1.85
C ILE A 53 2.44 -2.98 -1.26
N VAL A 54 1.77 -1.86 -1.56
CA VAL A 54 0.44 -1.53 -1.01
C VAL A 54 -0.59 -2.57 -1.45
N VAL A 55 -0.60 -2.97 -2.73
CA VAL A 55 -1.54 -3.98 -3.24
C VAL A 55 -1.29 -5.33 -2.59
N ASN A 56 -0.03 -5.79 -2.52
CA ASN A 56 0.29 -7.09 -1.93
C ASN A 56 -0.02 -7.13 -0.42
N MET A 57 0.26 -6.04 0.31
CA MET A 57 -0.14 -5.91 1.71
C MET A 57 -1.66 -5.94 1.87
N TYR A 58 -2.41 -5.22 1.03
CA TYR A 58 -3.87 -5.17 1.10
C TYR A 58 -4.49 -6.56 0.83
N ILE A 59 -4.01 -7.28 -0.18
CA ILE A 59 -4.43 -8.66 -0.46
C ILE A 59 -4.14 -9.56 0.74
N ALA A 60 -2.94 -9.49 1.32
CA ALA A 60 -2.58 -10.29 2.48
C ALA A 60 -3.51 -10.04 3.69
N ILE A 61 -3.79 -8.77 4.00
CA ILE A 61 -4.71 -8.39 5.08
C ILE A 61 -6.12 -8.93 4.83
N ILE A 62 -6.61 -8.84 3.59
CA ILE A 62 -7.92 -9.37 3.24
C ILE A 62 -7.95 -10.88 3.43
N LEU A 63 -6.97 -11.61 2.90
CA LEU A 63 -6.90 -13.06 3.01
C LEU A 63 -6.83 -13.51 4.47
N GLU A 64 -6.05 -12.82 5.29
CA GLU A 64 -5.95 -13.11 6.72
C GLU A 64 -7.30 -12.92 7.42
N ASN A 65 -8.00 -11.80 7.16
CA ASN A 65 -9.34 -11.56 7.73
C ASN A 65 -10.36 -12.63 7.28
N PHE A 66 -10.32 -13.03 6.01
CA PHE A 66 -11.18 -14.11 5.51
C PHE A 66 -10.83 -15.46 6.13
N ASN A 67 -9.53 -15.73 6.36
CA ASN A 67 -9.10 -16.95 7.02
C ASN A 67 -9.60 -17.01 8.47
N VAL A 68 -9.45 -15.91 9.23
CA VAL A 68 -9.96 -15.80 10.60
C VAL A 68 -11.49 -15.99 10.65
N ALA A 69 -12.25 -15.36 9.75
CA ALA A 69 -13.70 -15.53 9.69
C ALA A 69 -14.13 -16.96 9.29
N THR A 70 -13.31 -17.65 8.50
CA THR A 70 -13.53 -19.06 8.14
C THR A 70 -13.22 -19.98 9.32
N GLU A 71 -12.20 -19.67 10.12
CA GLU A 71 -11.90 -20.42 11.36
C GLU A 71 -13.00 -20.22 12.41
N GLU A 72 -13.54 -19.01 12.56
CA GLU A 72 -14.65 -18.71 13.48
C GLU A 72 -15.98 -19.35 13.07
N SER A 73 -16.22 -19.55 11.77
CA SER A 73 -17.42 -20.24 11.24
C SER A 73 -17.21 -21.74 10.96
N GLY A 74 -15.97 -22.21 11.10
CA GLY A 74 -15.52 -23.55 10.80
C GLY A 74 -15.55 -24.51 11.97
N GLU A 75 -16.09 -24.12 13.13
CA GLU A 75 -16.44 -25.06 14.18
C GLU A 75 -17.59 -25.95 13.66
N PRO A 76 -17.35 -27.24 13.34
CA PRO A 76 -18.48 -28.15 13.20
C PRO A 76 -19.17 -28.18 14.57
N LEU A 77 -20.51 -28.07 14.57
CA LEU A 77 -21.34 -28.23 15.77
C LEU A 77 -20.74 -29.33 16.68
N CYS A 78 -20.23 -28.95 17.84
CA CYS A 78 -19.71 -29.91 18.81
C CYS A 78 -20.89 -30.80 19.26
N GLU A 79 -20.63 -32.04 19.69
CA GLU A 79 -21.68 -32.94 20.21
C GLU A 79 -22.53 -32.26 21.32
N ASP A 80 -21.94 -31.29 22.04
CA ASP A 80 -22.61 -30.46 23.05
C ASP A 80 -23.78 -29.63 22.49
N ASP A 81 -23.69 -29.10 21.26
CA ASP A 81 -24.80 -28.38 20.60
C ASP A 81 -25.91 -29.34 20.13
N PHE A 82 -25.56 -30.58 19.82
CA PHE A 82 -26.53 -31.62 19.49
C PHE A 82 -27.29 -32.12 20.71
N GLU A 83 -26.65 -32.21 21.89
CA GLU A 83 -27.34 -32.57 23.14
C GLU A 83 -28.37 -31.52 23.57
N MET A 84 -28.10 -30.23 23.37
CA MET A 84 -29.07 -29.15 23.66
C MET A 84 -30.34 -29.23 22.80
N PHE A 85 -30.29 -29.86 21.62
CA PHE A 85 -31.46 -30.04 20.76
C PHE A 85 -32.36 -31.21 21.21
N TYR A 86 -31.84 -32.11 22.05
CA TYR A 86 -32.57 -33.30 22.53
C TYR A 86 -33.06 -33.19 23.99
N GLU A 87 -32.77 -32.09 24.70
CA GLU A 87 -33.52 -31.62 25.87
C GLU A 87 -34.75 -30.77 25.46
#